data_AF-A0A1S2Y714-F1
#
_entry.id   AF-A0A1S2Y714-F1
#
_cell.length_a   1.000
_cell.length_b   1.000
_cell.length_c   1.000
_cell.angle_alpha   90.00
_cell.angle_beta   90.00
_cell.angle_gamma   90.00
#
_symmetry.space_group_name_H-M   'P 1'
#
loop_
_entity.id
_entity.type
_entity.pdbx_description
1 polymer ?
#
loop_
_entity_poly.entity_id
_entity_poly.type
_entity_poly.pdbx_seq_one_letter_code
_entity_poly.pdbx_strand_id
1 'polypeptide(L)'
;MSLKKSTKRSLTSDMDGTVRQMMKLIEENGDSFAQKAEMYYQKRPELISLVEEFYRGYRSLAERYEHVTGELWKNIPSDLQSQTSDNGSEPTSSWPSPSPRKLGRRISSNRAAGFDFFLGTNGNNSNNYGYDSCQKDGDGCSTLMTDSDDEFDDASSNNSCSGFFVNSSDNGLNKKVVELEIELREVKEKLFIYEQEHGEDFGSKNNAYEQELRNLNEKLRLSEEEIQKMKIEVEKYKSLESTHLHDDDTNELLSSTEEDIKMVKEKVEDSDMHIASLKFEASNLAHKESIQNLQDQLNFSHKESSTWKMKFNSEKRDNTKLQERVSRLKTSLADREHEINDLKVVLSDTEQKSFFQRAQLKTEVSKLLTQKTHLEDKIKETQYEKSDMEEKLKCEIEILKKDIQDKKNNIEDLNMRLDDFNDEVENMNMQLDQLHMEHMKMSSGMEEALRHVVELESRVKELEDEIERQKIEILEGAEEKREAIRQLCFSLEHYRNGYNVLRQAFLDNKRSPILTS
;
A
#
# COMPACT_ATOMS: atom_id res chain seq x y z
N MET A 1 53.25 8.16 -7.71
CA MET A 1 52.26 9.09 -7.11
C MET A 1 51.96 8.64 -5.70
N SER A 2 51.97 9.55 -4.72
CA SER A 2 51.88 9.17 -3.30
C SER A 2 50.44 8.81 -2.89
N LEU A 3 50.25 7.57 -2.41
CA LEU A 3 49.04 7.15 -1.71
C LEU A 3 48.92 7.91 -0.37
N LYS A 4 48.24 9.06 -0.38
CA LYS A 4 47.83 9.74 0.85
C LYS A 4 46.96 8.79 1.68
N LYS A 5 47.44 8.36 2.86
CA LYS A 5 46.61 7.64 3.84
C LYS A 5 45.48 8.56 4.33
N SER A 6 44.29 8.44 3.73
CA SER A 6 43.10 9.18 4.14
C SER A 6 42.66 8.73 5.54
N THR A 7 42.86 9.58 6.53
CA THR A 7 42.42 9.34 7.91
C THR A 7 40.91 9.12 7.96
N LYS A 8 40.40 8.35 8.94
CA LYS A 8 38.95 8.10 9.12
C LYS A 8 38.10 9.39 9.03
N ARG A 9 38.56 10.49 9.62
CA ARG A 9 37.92 11.82 9.58
C ARG A 9 37.86 12.46 8.19
N SER A 10 38.85 12.21 7.33
CA SER A 10 38.83 12.68 5.93
C SER A 10 37.70 11.98 5.21
N LEU A 11 37.68 10.63 5.23
CA LEU A 11 36.72 9.88 4.44
C LEU A 11 35.26 10.12 4.87
N THR A 12 35.00 10.34 6.16
CA THR A 12 33.66 10.77 6.62
C THR A 12 33.31 12.18 6.13
N SER A 13 34.25 13.13 6.19
CA SER A 13 34.05 14.49 5.67
C SER A 13 33.82 14.50 4.16
N ASP A 14 34.50 13.64 3.42
CA ASP A 14 34.38 13.48 1.96
C ASP A 14 33.00 12.89 1.61
N MET A 15 32.53 11.88 2.36
CA MET A 15 31.18 11.31 2.22
C MET A 15 30.07 12.29 2.61
N ASP A 16 30.24 13.09 3.67
CA ASP A 16 29.30 14.16 4.02
C ASP A 16 29.26 15.25 2.93
N GLY A 17 30.39 15.45 2.24
CA GLY A 17 30.50 16.32 1.06
C GLY A 17 29.63 15.84 -0.09
N THR A 18 29.74 14.57 -0.47
CA THR A 18 28.93 14.01 -1.57
C THR A 18 27.44 13.98 -1.23
N VAL A 19 27.04 13.67 0.01
CA VAL A 19 25.63 13.74 0.45
C VAL A 19 25.06 15.16 0.32
N ARG A 20 25.81 16.20 0.74
CA ARG A 20 25.38 17.60 0.57
C ARG A 20 25.21 17.99 -0.90
N GLN A 21 26.07 17.47 -1.77
CA GLN A 21 25.97 17.70 -3.22
C GLN A 21 24.80 16.94 -3.86
N MET A 22 24.46 15.72 -3.38
CA MET A 22 23.24 15.00 -3.80
C MET A 22 21.98 15.76 -3.44
N MET A 23 21.87 16.24 -2.20
CA MET A 23 20.71 17.02 -1.74
C MET A 23 20.52 18.27 -2.60
N LYS A 24 21.61 18.99 -2.91
CA LYS A 24 21.57 20.16 -3.79
C LYS A 24 21.08 19.85 -5.22
N LEU A 25 21.37 18.67 -5.76
CA LEU A 25 20.86 18.24 -7.08
C LEU A 25 19.34 17.94 -7.05
N ILE A 26 18.78 17.61 -5.89
CA ILE A 26 17.38 17.22 -5.69
C ILE A 26 16.49 18.41 -5.25
N GLU A 27 17.07 19.38 -4.53
CA GLU A 27 16.36 20.53 -3.95
C GLU A 27 16.12 21.71 -4.93
N GLU A 28 16.58 21.63 -6.18
CA GLU A 28 16.52 22.79 -7.09
C GLU A 28 15.10 23.08 -7.62
N ASN A 29 14.70 24.35 -7.59
CA ASN A 29 13.32 24.78 -7.79
C ASN A 29 12.94 24.80 -9.27
N GLY A 30 11.92 24.01 -9.64
CA GLY A 30 11.10 24.26 -10.82
C GLY A 30 9.75 24.84 -10.37
N ASP A 31 9.34 25.97 -10.92
CA ASP A 31 8.09 26.66 -10.56
C ASP A 31 6.84 25.88 -11.01
N SER A 32 7.03 24.86 -11.85
CA SER A 32 6.00 23.91 -12.28
C SER A 32 6.48 22.47 -12.22
N PHE A 33 5.55 21.53 -11.99
CA PHE A 33 5.83 20.10 -11.84
C PHE A 33 6.54 19.49 -13.05
N ALA A 34 6.13 19.86 -14.27
CA ALA A 34 6.75 19.38 -15.51
C ALA A 34 8.23 19.78 -15.60
N GLN A 35 8.54 21.04 -15.27
CA GLN A 35 9.90 21.57 -15.25
C GLN A 35 10.75 20.88 -14.17
N LYS A 36 10.16 20.59 -13.00
CA LYS A 36 10.84 19.82 -11.94
C LYS A 36 11.15 18.38 -12.35
N ALA A 37 10.25 17.73 -13.08
CA ALA A 37 10.48 16.39 -13.63
C ALA A 37 11.57 16.39 -14.71
N GLU A 38 11.53 17.35 -15.64
CA GLU A 38 12.54 17.52 -16.68
C GLU A 38 13.94 17.75 -16.09
N MET A 39 14.07 18.71 -15.16
CA MET A 39 15.32 19.01 -14.45
C MET A 39 15.85 17.79 -13.69
N TYR A 40 14.97 16.99 -13.06
CA TYR A 40 15.36 15.74 -12.41
C TYR A 40 15.95 14.74 -13.42
N TYR A 41 15.31 14.53 -14.58
CA TYR A 41 15.83 13.61 -15.60
C TYR A 41 17.16 14.09 -16.20
N GLN A 42 17.35 15.39 -16.38
CA GLN A 42 18.63 15.97 -16.83
C GLN A 42 19.75 15.78 -15.79
N LYS A 43 19.46 15.94 -14.48
CA LYS A 43 20.43 15.77 -13.39
C LYS A 43 20.65 14.31 -12.95
N ARG A 44 19.79 13.40 -13.35
CA ARG A 44 19.83 11.98 -12.97
C ARG A 44 21.19 11.29 -13.22
N PRO A 45 21.93 11.52 -14.32
CA PRO A 45 23.24 10.91 -14.53
C PRO A 45 24.30 11.39 -13.50
N GLU A 46 24.30 12.68 -13.17
CA GLU A 46 25.21 13.26 -12.16
C GLU A 46 24.89 12.73 -10.76
N LEU A 47 23.60 12.63 -10.42
CA LEU A 47 23.14 12.05 -9.16
C LEU A 47 23.54 10.57 -9.01
N ILE A 48 23.42 9.77 -10.08
CA ILE A 48 23.85 8.36 -10.08
C ILE A 48 25.36 8.26 -9.83
N SER A 49 26.17 9.04 -10.57
CA SER A 49 27.63 9.04 -10.39
C SER A 49 28.03 9.37 -8.95
N LEU A 50 27.39 10.37 -8.35
CA LEU A 50 27.64 10.79 -6.98
C LEU A 50 27.24 9.72 -5.94
N VAL A 51 26.15 8.99 -6.19
CA VAL A 51 25.71 7.85 -5.36
C VAL A 51 26.69 6.68 -5.45
N GLU A 52 27.24 6.39 -6.63
CA GLU A 52 28.30 5.39 -6.81
C GLU A 52 29.58 5.78 -6.06
N GLU A 53 29.97 7.06 -6.07
CA GLU A 53 31.10 7.59 -5.29
C GLU A 53 30.88 7.41 -3.77
N PHE A 54 29.70 7.74 -3.27
CA PHE A 54 29.33 7.56 -1.87
C PHE A 54 29.33 6.08 -1.47
N TYR A 55 28.79 5.19 -2.30
CA TYR A 55 28.81 3.74 -2.05
C TYR A 55 30.24 3.18 -2.03
N ARG A 56 31.10 3.65 -2.93
CA ARG A 56 32.54 3.31 -2.96
C ARG A 56 33.26 3.77 -1.69
N GLY A 57 32.94 4.98 -1.20
CA GLY A 57 33.42 5.50 0.08
C GLY A 57 32.94 4.66 1.27
N TYR A 58 31.63 4.41 1.36
CA TYR A 58 31.02 3.58 2.40
C TYR A 58 31.66 2.19 2.48
N ARG A 59 31.86 1.53 1.33
CA ARG A 59 32.51 0.23 1.25
C ARG A 59 33.94 0.25 1.76
N SER A 60 34.74 1.25 1.37
CA SER A 60 36.10 1.45 1.89
C SER A 60 36.12 1.74 3.41
N LEU A 61 35.10 2.40 3.95
CA LEU A 61 34.95 2.60 5.39
C LEU A 61 34.61 1.30 6.13
N ALA A 62 33.69 0.50 5.59
CA ALA A 62 33.29 -0.79 6.14
C ALA A 62 34.45 -1.80 6.12
N GLU A 63 35.17 -1.91 4.99
CA GLU A 63 36.37 -2.75 4.87
C GLU A 63 37.41 -2.35 5.94
N ARG A 64 37.70 -1.05 6.12
CA ARG A 64 38.62 -0.60 7.19
C ARG A 64 38.10 -0.84 8.60
N TYR A 65 36.79 -0.87 8.82
CA TYR A 65 36.22 -1.24 10.11
C TYR A 65 36.42 -2.74 10.40
N GLU A 66 36.17 -3.60 9.41
CA GLU A 66 36.41 -5.04 9.47
C GLU A 66 37.90 -5.38 9.68
N HIS A 67 38.82 -4.61 9.08
CA HIS A 67 40.25 -4.78 9.35
C HIS A 67 40.59 -4.38 10.80
N VAL A 68 40.07 -3.26 11.31
CA VAL A 68 40.36 -2.82 12.69
C VAL A 68 39.74 -3.75 13.74
N THR A 69 38.51 -4.23 13.56
CA THR A 69 37.93 -5.22 14.47
C THR A 69 38.58 -6.58 14.29
N GLY A 70 38.85 -7.03 13.06
CA GLY A 70 39.55 -8.28 12.78
C GLY A 70 40.98 -8.33 13.34
N GLU A 71 41.69 -7.20 13.35
CA GLU A 71 42.96 -7.04 14.07
C GLU A 71 42.76 -7.04 15.59
N LEU A 72 41.72 -6.38 16.11
CA LEU A 72 41.41 -6.40 17.55
C LEU A 72 41.15 -7.82 18.06
N TRP A 73 40.34 -8.62 17.34
CA TRP A 73 40.05 -10.02 17.68
C TRP A 73 41.28 -10.94 17.59
N LYS A 74 42.25 -10.64 16.72
CA LYS A 74 43.52 -11.39 16.62
C LYS A 74 44.55 -11.02 17.70
N ASN A 75 44.37 -9.91 18.40
CA ASN A 75 45.28 -9.41 19.43
C ASN A 75 44.77 -9.61 20.86
N ILE A 76 43.70 -10.38 21.06
CA ILE A 76 43.28 -10.82 22.41
C ILE A 76 44.27 -11.90 22.88
N PRO A 77 45.00 -11.70 24.00
CA PRO A 77 45.95 -12.71 24.48
C PRO A 77 45.23 -13.97 24.95
N SER A 78 45.78 -15.14 24.62
CA SER A 78 45.19 -16.47 24.88
C SER A 78 45.09 -16.88 26.36
N ASP A 79 45.47 -16.00 27.30
CA ASP A 79 45.67 -16.33 28.73
C ASP A 79 44.43 -16.13 29.63
N LEU A 80 43.27 -15.72 29.07
CA LEU A 80 42.02 -15.54 29.82
C LEU A 80 40.96 -16.63 29.58
N GLN A 81 41.28 -17.70 28.85
CA GLN A 81 40.31 -18.74 28.47
C GLN A 81 40.46 -20.07 29.24
N SER A 82 41.14 -20.04 30.39
CA SER A 82 41.19 -21.18 31.32
C SER A 82 40.79 -20.74 32.74
N GLN A 83 39.93 -21.54 33.39
CA GLN A 83 39.40 -21.39 34.75
C GLN A 83 38.29 -20.35 34.98
N THR A 84 37.03 -20.72 34.67
CA THR A 84 36.03 -20.96 35.74
C THR A 84 35.14 -22.14 35.32
N SER A 85 34.99 -23.12 36.20
CA SER A 85 34.18 -24.31 35.99
C SER A 85 32.78 -24.19 36.59
N ASP A 86 31.84 -24.92 35.96
CA ASP A 86 30.83 -25.79 36.57
C ASP A 86 29.33 -25.42 36.46
N ASN A 87 28.53 -26.48 36.29
CA ASN A 87 27.06 -26.58 36.22
C ASN A 87 26.28 -25.86 35.10
N GLY A 88 26.09 -26.56 33.97
CA GLY A 88 25.03 -26.27 32.99
C GLY A 88 25.13 -27.12 31.71
N SER A 89 24.50 -28.31 31.69
CA SER A 89 24.70 -29.29 30.60
C SER A 89 24.16 -28.85 29.22
N GLU A 90 24.96 -29.17 28.21
CA GLU A 90 24.83 -28.83 26.78
C GLU A 90 23.92 -29.86 26.02
N PRO A 91 23.63 -29.72 24.68
CA PRO A 91 24.65 -30.00 23.67
C PRO A 91 24.66 -29.10 22.40
N THR A 92 25.87 -28.63 22.10
CA THR A 92 26.57 -28.52 20.81
C THR A 92 25.83 -28.65 19.47
N SER A 93 26.18 -27.77 18.52
CA SER A 93 26.44 -28.22 17.14
C SER A 93 27.63 -27.47 16.51
N SER A 94 28.63 -28.23 16.09
CA SER A 94 29.88 -27.75 15.47
C SER A 94 29.67 -27.29 14.03
N TRP A 95 30.42 -26.27 13.59
CA TRP A 95 30.59 -25.97 12.16
C TRP A 95 32.08 -25.81 11.79
N PRO A 96 32.60 -26.57 10.81
CA PRO A 96 33.99 -26.50 10.37
C PRO A 96 34.20 -25.47 9.25
N SER A 97 35.43 -24.98 9.10
CA SER A 97 35.92 -24.42 7.83
C SER A 97 36.24 -25.58 6.87
N PRO A 98 35.97 -25.49 5.54
CA PRO A 98 36.86 -24.70 4.67
C PRO A 98 36.29 -24.15 3.33
N SER A 99 36.68 -22.90 2.98
CA SER A 99 36.98 -22.44 1.60
C SER A 99 35.83 -22.39 0.53
N PRO A 100 36.06 -21.76 -0.65
CA PRO A 100 35.06 -20.85 -1.22
C PRO A 100 34.14 -21.44 -2.31
N ARG A 101 32.86 -21.00 -2.31
CA ARG A 101 32.06 -20.85 -3.54
C ARG A 101 30.77 -20.01 -3.39
N LYS A 102 30.58 -19.10 -4.35
CA LYS A 102 29.33 -18.42 -4.80
C LYS A 102 28.29 -17.99 -3.74
N LEU A 103 28.33 -16.70 -3.39
CA LEU A 103 27.27 -15.99 -2.66
C LEU A 103 26.02 -15.78 -3.56
N GLY A 104 24.99 -16.62 -3.38
CA GLY A 104 23.66 -16.39 -3.92
C GLY A 104 22.85 -15.47 -3.00
N ARG A 105 22.44 -14.30 -3.49
CA ARG A 105 21.68 -13.31 -2.71
C ARG A 105 20.30 -13.83 -2.29
N ARG A 106 19.98 -13.72 -0.99
CA ARG A 106 18.68 -13.19 -0.54
C ARG A 106 18.91 -12.17 0.57
N ILE A 107 18.32 -10.99 0.40
CA ILE A 107 18.33 -9.91 1.37
C ILE A 107 17.12 -10.14 2.28
N SER A 108 17.33 -10.41 3.56
CA SER A 108 16.27 -10.33 4.57
C SER A 108 16.08 -8.87 4.95
N SER A 109 14.89 -8.32 4.71
CA SER A 109 14.53 -6.99 5.19
C SER A 109 14.25 -7.02 6.69
N ASN A 110 14.88 -6.10 7.44
CA ASN A 110 14.61 -5.92 8.86
C ASN A 110 13.14 -5.52 9.07
N ARG A 111 12.38 -6.32 9.83
CA ARG A 111 11.03 -5.98 10.29
C ARG A 111 11.01 -5.95 11.82
N ALA A 112 10.50 -4.86 12.39
CA ALA A 112 10.42 -4.69 13.84
C ALA A 112 9.32 -5.59 14.45
N ALA A 113 9.51 -6.01 15.69
CA ALA A 113 8.56 -6.84 16.43
C ALA A 113 7.26 -6.07 16.75
N GLY A 114 6.11 -6.76 16.66
CA GLY A 114 4.79 -6.20 17.02
C GLY A 114 3.73 -6.21 15.92
N PHE A 115 3.80 -7.11 14.91
CA PHE A 115 2.82 -7.16 13.81
C PHE A 115 2.29 -8.58 13.50
N ASP A 116 2.15 -9.42 14.52
CA ASP A 116 1.73 -10.82 14.41
C ASP A 116 0.29 -11.05 14.93
N PHE A 117 -0.66 -10.23 14.48
CA PHE A 117 -2.10 -10.40 14.80
C PHE A 117 -3.04 -10.33 13.59
N PHE A 118 -2.56 -10.14 12.35
CA PHE A 118 -3.46 -9.87 11.21
C PHE A 118 -3.24 -10.67 9.92
N LEU A 119 -2.35 -11.66 9.90
CA LEU A 119 -2.16 -12.51 8.71
C LEU A 119 -2.04 -13.97 9.11
N GLY A 120 -3.05 -14.77 8.76
CA GLY A 120 -3.06 -16.21 9.00
C GLY A 120 -2.03 -16.92 8.13
N THR A 121 -1.00 -17.49 8.76
CA THR A 121 0.06 -18.25 8.09
C THR A 121 -0.43 -19.64 7.71
N ASN A 122 -0.99 -19.79 6.50
CA ASN A 122 -1.38 -21.09 5.95
C ASN A 122 -0.84 -21.26 4.53
N GLY A 123 0.14 -22.15 4.35
CA GLY A 123 0.77 -22.38 3.04
C GLY A 123 2.17 -22.96 3.13
N ASN A 124 2.30 -24.19 3.61
CA ASN A 124 3.55 -24.95 3.50
C ASN A 124 3.48 -25.90 2.30
N ASN A 125 4.57 -26.05 1.55
CA ASN A 125 4.58 -26.70 0.24
C ASN A 125 5.50 -27.92 0.24
N SER A 126 4.95 -29.15 0.28
CA SER A 126 5.61 -30.36 -0.26
C SER A 126 4.68 -31.58 -0.27
N ASN A 127 4.54 -32.22 -1.43
CA ASN A 127 3.99 -33.57 -1.54
C ASN A 127 4.98 -34.60 -0.98
N ASN A 128 4.52 -35.56 -0.17
CA ASN A 128 4.98 -36.95 -0.30
C ASN A 128 3.96 -37.95 0.29
N TYR A 129 4.00 -39.20 -0.17
CA TYR A 129 3.06 -40.27 0.15
C TYR A 129 3.26 -40.87 1.55
N GLY A 130 2.16 -41.29 2.19
CA GLY A 130 2.17 -42.08 3.42
C GLY A 130 0.76 -42.60 3.75
N TYR A 131 0.62 -43.92 3.90
CA TYR A 131 -0.64 -44.63 4.14
C TYR A 131 -0.88 -44.85 5.65
N ASP A 132 -2.09 -45.31 5.96
CA ASP A 132 -2.51 -46.02 7.18
C ASP A 132 -3.05 -45.22 8.39
N SER A 133 -3.58 -45.99 9.34
CA SER A 133 -4.89 -45.76 9.96
C SER A 133 -4.84 -45.58 11.48
N CYS A 134 -6.04 -45.47 12.06
CA CYS A 134 -6.41 -45.81 13.44
C CYS A 134 -6.30 -44.72 14.53
N GLN A 135 -7.50 -44.43 15.06
CA GLN A 135 -7.83 -44.30 16.49
C GLN A 135 -7.23 -43.13 17.31
N LYS A 136 -8.14 -42.25 17.72
CA LYS A 136 -8.37 -42.03 19.16
C LYS A 136 -9.79 -41.58 19.45
N ASP A 137 -10.55 -42.48 20.09
CA ASP A 137 -11.69 -42.08 20.94
C ASP A 137 -11.16 -41.29 22.16
N GLY A 138 -11.94 -40.37 22.71
CA GLY A 138 -11.43 -39.45 23.75
C GLY A 138 -12.44 -38.44 24.30
N ASP A 139 -13.64 -38.93 24.60
CA ASP A 139 -14.66 -38.48 25.56
C ASP A 139 -14.43 -37.19 26.40
N GLY A 140 -15.49 -36.38 26.59
CA GLY A 140 -15.40 -35.10 27.31
C GLY A 140 -16.66 -34.23 27.38
N CYS A 141 -17.67 -34.67 28.15
CA CYS A 141 -18.87 -33.95 28.61
C CYS A 141 -18.59 -32.50 29.15
N SER A 142 -19.53 -31.54 29.30
CA SER A 142 -21.01 -31.60 29.31
C SER A 142 -21.71 -30.22 29.31
N THR A 143 -22.95 -30.18 28.79
CA THR A 143 -24.15 -29.46 29.32
C THR A 143 -24.21 -27.92 29.52
N LEU A 144 -25.11 -27.27 28.75
CA LEU A 144 -26.19 -26.34 29.17
C LEU A 144 -26.87 -25.82 27.88
N MET A 145 -27.99 -26.37 27.39
CA MET A 145 -29.38 -26.27 27.89
C MET A 145 -29.92 -24.84 28.05
N THR A 146 -30.65 -24.37 27.02
CA THR A 146 -31.84 -23.52 27.17
C THR A 146 -32.79 -23.83 26.00
N ASP A 147 -33.92 -24.47 26.28
CA ASP A 147 -34.97 -24.76 25.29
C ASP A 147 -35.84 -23.54 25.02
N SER A 148 -36.36 -23.42 23.80
CA SER A 148 -37.62 -22.72 23.47
C SER A 148 -38.04 -23.14 22.07
N ASP A 149 -38.84 -24.21 22.01
CA ASP A 149 -39.54 -24.63 20.80
C ASP A 149 -40.73 -23.69 20.54
N ASP A 150 -40.98 -23.38 19.27
CA ASP A 150 -42.32 -23.11 18.75
C ASP A 150 -42.34 -23.54 17.28
N GLU A 151 -43.04 -24.64 16.99
CA GLU A 151 -43.16 -25.24 15.67
C GLU A 151 -44.19 -24.47 14.82
N PHE A 152 -43.88 -24.20 13.54
CA PHE A 152 -44.86 -24.27 12.46
C PHE A 152 -44.16 -24.41 11.09
N ASP A 153 -44.19 -25.63 10.54
CA ASP A 153 -43.86 -25.92 9.14
C ASP A 153 -44.99 -25.49 8.20
N ASP A 154 -44.65 -24.99 7.00
CA ASP A 154 -45.22 -25.51 5.74
C ASP A 154 -44.38 -25.13 4.49
N ALA A 155 -44.57 -25.88 3.41
CA ALA A 155 -44.29 -25.55 2.00
C ALA A 155 -42.85 -25.68 1.46
N SER A 156 -42.36 -26.92 1.52
CA SER A 156 -41.77 -27.66 0.38
C SER A 156 -40.39 -27.25 -0.18
N SER A 157 -39.40 -28.07 0.18
CA SER A 157 -38.19 -28.34 -0.59
C SER A 157 -38.47 -28.90 -1.99
N ASN A 158 -37.69 -28.44 -2.99
CA ASN A 158 -37.30 -29.27 -4.13
C ASN A 158 -35.88 -28.84 -4.56
N ASN A 159 -34.84 -29.37 -3.92
CA ASN A 159 -34.18 -30.67 -4.21
C ASN A 159 -33.00 -30.53 -5.21
N SER A 160 -31.79 -30.45 -4.64
CA SER A 160 -30.56 -31.17 -5.04
C SER A 160 -30.00 -31.09 -6.48
N CYS A 161 -28.72 -31.42 -6.75
CA CYS A 161 -27.46 -31.36 -5.98
C CYS A 161 -26.34 -31.78 -6.96
N SER A 162 -25.35 -30.92 -7.21
CA SER A 162 -23.97 -31.27 -7.58
C SER A 162 -23.14 -29.97 -7.66
N GLY A 163 -21.87 -29.91 -7.31
CA GLY A 163 -21.01 -30.91 -6.66
C GLY A 163 -19.55 -30.45 -6.72
N PHE A 164 -18.78 -30.69 -5.66
CA PHE A 164 -17.31 -30.59 -5.60
C PHE A 164 -16.63 -29.22 -5.87
N PHE A 165 -16.19 -28.60 -4.77
CA PHE A 165 -15.00 -27.75 -4.56
C PHE A 165 -14.34 -26.99 -5.75
N VAL A 166 -14.29 -25.66 -5.63
CA VAL A 166 -13.06 -24.87 -5.35
C VAL A 166 -13.45 -23.44 -4.94
N ASN A 167 -12.70 -22.83 -4.01
CA ASN A 167 -12.95 -21.48 -3.51
C ASN A 167 -12.78 -20.39 -4.58
N SER A 168 -13.81 -19.53 -4.72
CA SER A 168 -13.68 -18.15 -5.19
C SER A 168 -14.68 -17.28 -4.42
N SER A 169 -14.22 -16.66 -3.34
CA SER A 169 -15.04 -16.05 -2.27
C SER A 169 -15.76 -14.73 -2.64
N ASP A 170 -15.92 -14.46 -3.94
CA ASP A 170 -16.39 -13.15 -4.46
C ASP A 170 -17.76 -13.27 -5.17
N ASN A 171 -17.99 -14.34 -5.94
CA ASN A 171 -19.24 -14.50 -6.69
C ASN A 171 -20.46 -14.74 -5.78
N GLY A 172 -20.28 -15.38 -4.63
CA GLY A 172 -21.36 -15.60 -3.66
C GLY A 172 -21.83 -14.29 -3.00
N LEU A 173 -20.89 -13.39 -2.67
CA LEU A 173 -21.20 -12.08 -2.10
C LEU A 173 -21.89 -11.19 -3.15
N ASN A 174 -21.37 -11.14 -4.38
CA ASN A 174 -21.99 -10.37 -5.45
C ASN A 174 -23.42 -10.84 -5.78
N LYS A 175 -23.68 -12.16 -5.76
CA LYS A 175 -25.06 -12.68 -5.90
C LYS A 175 -25.96 -12.24 -4.74
N LYS A 176 -25.46 -12.30 -3.50
CA LYS A 176 -26.18 -11.88 -2.30
C LYS A 176 -26.49 -10.37 -2.30
N VAL A 177 -25.57 -9.55 -2.81
CA VAL A 177 -25.77 -8.11 -2.99
C VAL A 177 -26.89 -7.84 -4.01
N VAL A 178 -26.89 -8.51 -5.16
CA VAL A 178 -27.95 -8.35 -6.17
C VAL A 178 -29.32 -8.81 -5.64
N GLU A 179 -29.38 -9.91 -4.88
CA GLU A 179 -30.61 -10.36 -4.20
C GLU A 179 -31.12 -9.29 -3.22
N LEU A 180 -30.25 -8.75 -2.35
CA LEU A 180 -30.59 -7.69 -1.40
C LEU A 180 -30.97 -6.35 -2.08
N GLU A 181 -30.39 -6.02 -3.23
CA GLU A 181 -30.75 -4.83 -4.01
C GLU A 181 -32.15 -4.94 -4.64
N ILE A 182 -32.58 -6.15 -4.99
CA ILE A 182 -33.94 -6.43 -5.48
C ILE A 182 -34.92 -6.35 -4.31
N GLU A 183 -34.65 -7.02 -3.19
CA GLU A 183 -35.47 -6.95 -1.97
C GLU A 183 -35.62 -5.51 -1.46
N LEU A 184 -34.53 -4.72 -1.43
CA LEU A 184 -34.56 -3.31 -1.03
C LEU A 184 -35.41 -2.46 -1.99
N ARG A 185 -35.46 -2.81 -3.27
CA ARG A 185 -36.29 -2.12 -4.28
C ARG A 185 -37.77 -2.43 -4.05
N GLU A 186 -38.11 -3.70 -3.87
CA GLU A 186 -39.49 -4.12 -3.58
C GLU A 186 -40.01 -3.54 -2.26
N VAL A 187 -39.19 -3.51 -1.21
CA VAL A 187 -39.58 -2.91 0.08
C VAL A 187 -39.79 -1.40 -0.07
N LYS A 188 -38.96 -0.70 -0.85
CA LYS A 188 -39.16 0.73 -1.14
C LYS A 188 -40.43 0.99 -1.95
N GLU A 189 -40.74 0.14 -2.93
CA GLU A 189 -41.96 0.25 -3.73
C GLU A 189 -43.22 -0.02 -2.89
N LYS A 190 -43.18 -1.06 -2.04
CA LYS A 190 -44.24 -1.33 -1.05
C LYS A 190 -44.44 -0.18 -0.07
N LEU A 191 -43.35 0.44 0.42
CA LEU A 191 -43.40 1.58 1.33
C LEU A 191 -43.96 2.83 0.62
N PHE A 192 -43.57 3.09 -0.64
CA PHE A 192 -44.11 4.17 -1.45
C PHE A 192 -45.62 4.03 -1.68
N ILE A 193 -46.11 2.82 -1.99
CA ILE A 193 -47.55 2.54 -2.11
C ILE A 193 -48.26 2.75 -0.75
N TYR A 194 -47.65 2.29 0.35
CA TYR A 194 -48.21 2.47 1.70
C TYR A 194 -48.32 3.95 2.11
N GLU A 195 -47.32 4.78 1.80
CA GLU A 195 -47.37 6.23 2.02
C GLU A 195 -48.40 6.91 1.12
N GLN A 196 -48.56 6.45 -0.12
CA GLN A 196 -49.52 7.02 -1.08
C GLN A 196 -50.98 6.69 -0.72
N GLU A 197 -51.29 5.44 -0.35
CA GLU A 197 -52.65 5.03 0.00
C GLU A 197 -53.10 5.51 1.39
N HIS A 198 -52.20 5.62 2.38
CA HIS A 198 -52.55 6.09 3.73
C HIS A 198 -52.33 7.58 3.99
N GLY A 199 -51.53 8.28 3.17
CA GLY A 199 -51.27 9.71 3.33
C GLY A 199 -52.53 10.58 3.16
N GLU A 200 -53.39 10.26 2.19
CA GLU A 200 -54.60 11.05 1.92
C GLU A 200 -55.71 10.83 2.96
N ASP A 201 -55.87 9.60 3.49
CA ASP A 201 -56.82 9.28 4.56
C ASP A 201 -56.42 9.92 5.91
N PHE A 202 -55.13 9.86 6.27
CA PHE A 202 -54.64 10.57 7.48
C PHE A 202 -54.74 12.08 7.34
N GLY A 203 -54.39 12.66 6.19
CA GLY A 203 -54.56 14.09 5.93
C GLY A 203 -56.01 14.55 6.04
N SER A 204 -56.95 13.74 5.54
CA SER A 204 -58.40 14.01 5.62
C SER A 204 -58.92 13.95 7.07
N LYS A 205 -58.51 12.93 7.84
CA LYS A 205 -58.85 12.81 9.27
C LYS A 205 -58.25 13.94 10.10
N ASN A 206 -57.01 14.32 9.84
CA ASN A 206 -56.35 15.40 10.58
C ASN A 206 -57.03 16.76 10.33
N ASN A 207 -57.42 17.04 9.07
CA ASN A 207 -58.25 18.22 8.73
C ASN A 207 -59.62 18.19 9.42
N ALA A 208 -60.26 17.02 9.52
CA ALA A 208 -61.54 16.89 10.23
C ALA A 208 -61.39 17.20 11.72
N TYR A 209 -60.38 16.64 12.40
CA TYR A 209 -60.09 16.96 13.80
C TYR A 209 -59.71 18.43 14.01
N GLU A 210 -58.95 19.04 13.10
CA GLU A 210 -58.60 20.46 13.16
C GLU A 210 -59.85 21.36 13.01
N GLN A 211 -60.80 20.95 12.18
CA GLN A 211 -62.08 21.65 12.01
C GLN A 211 -63.02 21.45 13.20
N GLU A 212 -63.05 20.27 13.82
CA GLU A 212 -63.76 20.04 15.08
C GLU A 212 -63.17 20.85 16.24
N LEU A 213 -61.84 20.95 16.33
CA LEU A 213 -61.13 21.82 17.27
C LEU A 213 -61.52 23.30 17.08
N ARG A 214 -61.55 23.80 15.84
CA ARG A 214 -62.05 25.15 15.53
C ARG A 214 -63.48 25.37 16.02
N ASN A 215 -64.39 24.42 15.75
CA ASN A 215 -65.79 24.50 16.16
C ASN A 215 -65.97 24.44 17.69
N LEU A 216 -65.17 23.62 18.39
CA LEU A 216 -65.18 23.53 19.85
C LEU A 216 -64.64 24.80 20.50
N ASN A 217 -63.58 25.39 19.95
CA ASN A 217 -62.98 26.62 20.48
C ASN A 217 -63.92 27.83 20.33
N GLU A 218 -64.67 27.91 19.22
CA GLU A 218 -65.69 28.95 19.02
C GLU A 218 -66.91 28.75 19.96
N LYS A 219 -67.33 27.51 20.20
CA LYS A 219 -68.35 27.21 21.24
C LYS A 219 -67.87 27.57 22.65
N LEU A 220 -66.60 27.31 22.95
CA LEU A 220 -65.98 27.70 24.22
C LEU A 220 -66.03 29.22 24.38
N ARG A 221 -65.58 29.99 23.37
CA ARG A 221 -65.65 31.46 23.35
C ARG A 221 -67.06 31.99 23.62
N LEU A 222 -68.08 31.45 22.93
CA LEU A 222 -69.47 31.84 23.16
C LEU A 222 -69.95 31.52 24.59
N SER A 223 -69.54 30.37 25.15
CA SER A 223 -69.86 30.02 26.54
C SER A 223 -69.11 30.89 27.57
N GLU A 224 -67.89 31.35 27.27
CA GLU A 224 -67.13 32.28 28.09
C GLU A 224 -67.77 33.68 28.09
N GLU A 225 -68.27 34.14 26.93
CA GLU A 225 -69.05 35.38 26.81
C GLU A 225 -70.37 35.29 27.60
N GLU A 226 -71.05 34.13 27.57
CA GLU A 226 -72.26 33.90 28.37
C GLU A 226 -71.96 33.81 29.87
N ILE A 227 -70.86 33.16 30.28
CA ILE A 227 -70.39 33.15 31.67
C ILE A 227 -70.04 34.57 32.15
N GLN A 228 -69.40 35.40 31.32
CA GLN A 228 -69.13 36.81 31.65
C GLN A 228 -70.43 37.60 31.83
N LYS A 229 -71.43 37.39 30.96
CA LYS A 229 -72.75 38.02 31.07
C LYS A 229 -73.47 37.60 32.36
N MET A 230 -73.50 36.30 32.66
CA MET A 230 -74.07 35.77 33.92
C MET A 230 -73.31 36.26 35.16
N LYS A 231 -71.98 36.45 35.07
CA LYS A 231 -71.16 37.00 36.15
C LYS A 231 -71.52 38.47 36.43
N ILE A 232 -71.74 39.28 35.40
CA ILE A 232 -72.23 40.67 35.53
C ILE A 232 -73.63 40.69 36.17
N GLU A 233 -74.50 39.74 35.81
CA GLU A 233 -75.82 39.59 36.44
C GLU A 233 -75.71 39.23 37.93
N VAL A 234 -74.83 38.28 38.30
CA VAL A 234 -74.56 37.93 39.70
C VAL A 234 -73.96 39.11 40.49
N GLU A 235 -73.02 39.86 39.93
CA GLU A 235 -72.44 41.08 40.54
C GLU A 235 -73.54 42.12 40.84
N LYS A 236 -74.53 42.23 39.93
CA LYS A 236 -75.67 43.14 40.05
C LYS A 236 -76.66 42.72 41.14
N TYR A 237 -76.95 41.42 41.28
CA TYR A 237 -77.77 40.91 42.40
C TYR A 237 -77.05 41.01 43.74
N LYS A 238 -75.72 40.77 43.76
CA LYS A 238 -74.88 40.90 44.96
C LYS A 238 -74.76 42.34 45.47
N SER A 239 -75.10 43.32 44.63
CA SER A 239 -75.16 44.75 44.97
C SER A 239 -76.51 45.19 45.55
N LEU A 240 -77.50 44.29 45.67
CA LEU A 240 -78.86 44.59 46.15
C LEU A 240 -79.18 43.99 47.54
N GLU A 241 -78.26 43.23 48.13
CA GLU A 241 -78.47 42.52 49.40
C GLU A 241 -77.54 43.04 50.50
N SER A 242 -77.81 44.26 50.98
CA SER A 242 -77.11 44.87 52.12
C SER A 242 -77.98 45.85 52.91
N THR A 243 -79.08 45.36 53.48
CA THR A 243 -79.85 46.08 54.53
C THR A 243 -80.50 45.13 55.53
N HIS A 244 -79.74 44.63 56.51
CA HIS A 244 -80.32 44.42 57.85
C HIS A 244 -79.29 44.62 58.97
N LEU A 245 -79.80 44.92 60.16
CA LEU A 245 -79.15 45.80 61.14
C LEU A 245 -78.18 45.10 62.11
N HIS A 246 -77.40 45.95 62.77
CA HIS A 246 -76.43 45.66 63.82
C HIS A 246 -77.11 45.74 65.20
N ASP A 247 -76.69 44.90 66.15
CA ASP A 247 -77.04 45.03 67.57
C ASP A 247 -76.32 46.24 68.22
N ASP A 248 -76.95 46.88 69.22
CA ASP A 248 -76.39 47.01 70.58
C ASP A 248 -77.38 47.62 71.62
N ASP A 249 -77.10 47.34 72.90
CA ASP A 249 -77.93 47.56 74.10
C ASP A 249 -78.29 49.02 74.48
N THR A 250 -79.35 49.18 75.30
CA THR A 250 -79.30 50.05 76.52
C THR A 250 -80.43 49.73 77.52
N ASN A 251 -80.29 50.25 78.74
CA ASN A 251 -80.82 49.69 79.99
C ASN A 251 -81.85 50.60 80.71
N GLU A 252 -82.51 50.07 81.74
CA GLU A 252 -83.02 50.78 82.94
C GLU A 252 -84.31 51.65 82.85
N LEU A 253 -85.42 51.17 83.46
CA LEU A 253 -86.12 51.85 84.60
C LEU A 253 -87.27 51.02 85.22
N LEU A 254 -87.47 51.15 86.54
CA LEU A 254 -88.65 50.65 87.30
C LEU A 254 -89.78 51.71 87.38
N SER A 255 -91.03 51.26 87.62
CA SER A 255 -91.88 51.63 88.80
C SER A 255 -93.42 51.49 88.56
N SER A 256 -94.22 51.64 89.64
CA SER A 256 -95.70 51.76 89.69
C SER A 256 -96.51 50.44 89.54
N THR A 257 -97.43 49.97 90.42
CA THR A 257 -97.95 50.33 91.78
C THR A 257 -98.39 49.02 92.48
N GLU A 258 -98.50 48.81 93.81
CA GLU A 258 -98.33 49.61 95.04
C GLU A 258 -99.57 50.34 95.66
N GLU A 259 -100.79 49.82 95.50
CA GLU A 259 -102.02 50.08 96.31
C GLU A 259 -102.95 48.85 96.11
N ASP A 260 -103.46 48.08 97.09
CA ASP A 260 -103.94 48.41 98.44
C ASP A 260 -103.42 47.46 99.56
N ILE A 261 -102.99 48.03 100.69
CA ILE A 261 -102.91 47.33 101.99
C ILE A 261 -104.04 47.82 102.89
N LYS A 262 -105.18 47.10 102.96
CA LYS A 262 -106.16 47.38 104.04
C LYS A 262 -107.17 46.30 104.47
N MET A 263 -106.99 45.00 104.20
CA MET A 263 -107.91 44.01 104.79
C MET A 263 -107.39 42.58 105.07
N VAL A 264 -106.11 42.40 105.37
CA VAL A 264 -105.59 41.08 105.83
C VAL A 264 -104.65 41.20 107.02
N LYS A 265 -105.09 41.86 108.10
CA LYS A 265 -104.36 41.92 109.38
C LYS A 265 -104.67 40.73 110.32
N GLU A 266 -105.21 39.65 109.77
CA GLU A 266 -105.73 38.48 110.50
C GLU A 266 -105.47 37.15 109.77
N LYS A 267 -104.56 37.13 108.77
CA LYS A 267 -104.09 35.88 108.11
C LYS A 267 -102.56 35.81 107.92
N VAL A 268 -101.80 36.72 108.53
CA VAL A 268 -100.34 36.73 108.38
C VAL A 268 -99.68 35.66 109.26
N GLU A 269 -100.23 35.36 110.44
CA GLU A 269 -99.72 34.28 111.31
C GLU A 269 -99.87 32.88 110.66
N ASP A 270 -100.94 32.65 109.89
CA ASP A 270 -101.06 31.43 109.05
C ASP A 270 -100.05 31.44 107.89
N SER A 271 -99.71 32.61 107.34
CA SER A 271 -98.71 32.74 106.28
C SER A 271 -97.27 32.54 106.78
N ASP A 272 -96.95 32.91 108.03
CA ASP A 272 -95.64 32.69 108.63
C ASP A 272 -95.34 31.18 108.82
N MET A 273 -96.36 30.39 109.15
CA MET A 273 -96.23 28.93 109.20
C MET A 273 -96.05 28.31 107.81
N HIS A 274 -96.64 28.90 106.76
CA HIS A 274 -96.45 28.44 105.37
C HIS A 274 -95.10 28.89 104.78
N ILE A 275 -94.63 30.09 105.13
CA ILE A 275 -93.28 30.59 104.80
C ILE A 275 -92.22 29.70 105.46
N ALA A 276 -92.40 29.25 106.71
CA ALA A 276 -91.49 28.33 107.37
C ALA A 276 -91.35 26.99 106.61
N SER A 277 -92.46 26.43 106.12
CA SER A 277 -92.44 25.21 105.29
C SER A 277 -91.72 25.43 103.95
N LEU A 278 -92.04 26.51 103.23
CA LEU A 278 -91.36 26.84 101.96
C LEU A 278 -89.86 27.15 102.15
N LYS A 279 -89.46 27.68 103.32
CA LYS A 279 -88.05 27.93 103.66
C LYS A 279 -87.28 26.65 104.00
N PHE A 280 -87.96 25.67 104.60
CA PHE A 280 -87.39 24.32 104.81
C PHE A 280 -87.24 23.57 103.48
N GLU A 281 -88.22 23.70 102.58
CA GLU A 281 -88.19 23.11 101.23
C GLU A 281 -87.11 23.76 100.34
N ALA A 282 -86.93 25.08 100.41
CA ALA A 282 -85.83 25.80 99.76
C ALA A 282 -84.44 25.47 100.35
N SER A 283 -84.37 25.00 101.60
CA SER A 283 -83.14 24.56 102.26
C SER A 283 -82.92 23.04 102.19
N ASN A 284 -83.78 22.31 101.46
CA ASN A 284 -83.77 20.87 101.37
C ASN A 284 -82.52 20.37 100.63
N LEU A 285 -81.89 19.30 101.15
CA LEU A 285 -80.60 18.78 100.67
C LEU A 285 -80.60 18.45 99.17
N ALA A 286 -81.74 18.02 98.63
CA ALA A 286 -81.92 17.70 97.21
C ALA A 286 -81.60 18.86 96.25
N HIS A 287 -81.93 20.11 96.61
CA HIS A 287 -81.58 21.27 95.77
C HIS A 287 -80.08 21.56 95.81
N LYS A 288 -79.45 21.43 96.99
CA LYS A 288 -78.00 21.63 97.14
C LYS A 288 -77.20 20.54 96.41
N GLU A 289 -77.67 19.30 96.44
CA GLU A 289 -77.07 18.17 95.71
C GLU A 289 -77.27 18.29 94.19
N SER A 290 -78.44 18.73 93.74
CA SER A 290 -78.70 19.06 92.33
C SER A 290 -77.80 20.20 91.82
N ILE A 291 -77.66 21.28 92.58
CA ILE A 291 -76.74 22.39 92.27
C ILE A 291 -75.29 21.90 92.25
N GLN A 292 -74.87 21.05 93.20
CA GLN A 292 -73.53 20.48 93.21
C GLN A 292 -73.26 19.57 91.99
N ASN A 293 -74.23 18.74 91.59
CA ASN A 293 -74.13 17.92 90.38
C ASN A 293 -74.02 18.79 89.11
N LEU A 294 -74.81 19.87 89.01
CA LEU A 294 -74.67 20.85 87.92
C LEU A 294 -73.32 21.57 87.96
N GLN A 295 -72.80 21.92 89.15
CA GLN A 295 -71.48 22.50 89.34
C GLN A 295 -70.37 21.54 88.90
N ASP A 296 -70.50 20.25 89.20
CA ASP A 296 -69.53 19.22 88.83
C ASP A 296 -69.61 18.83 87.35
N GLN A 297 -70.79 18.86 86.73
CA GLN A 297 -70.95 18.78 85.27
C GLN A 297 -70.35 20.01 84.57
N LEU A 298 -70.56 21.21 85.11
CA LEU A 298 -69.92 22.43 84.60
C LEU A 298 -68.39 22.34 84.73
N ASN A 299 -67.87 21.88 85.87
CA ASN A 299 -66.45 21.65 86.10
C ASN A 299 -65.89 20.58 85.16
N PHE A 300 -66.63 19.51 84.88
CA PHE A 300 -66.25 18.46 83.93
C PHE A 300 -66.20 19.00 82.50
N SER A 301 -67.25 19.68 82.04
CA SER A 301 -67.33 20.32 80.73
C SER A 301 -66.24 21.40 80.56
N HIS A 302 -65.92 22.16 81.61
CA HIS A 302 -64.85 23.16 81.58
C HIS A 302 -63.45 22.52 81.53
N LYS A 303 -63.24 21.36 82.18
CA LYS A 303 -62.03 20.53 82.01
C LYS A 303 -61.95 19.97 80.60
N GLU A 304 -63.05 19.45 80.05
CA GLU A 304 -63.11 18.90 78.70
C GLU A 304 -62.79 19.98 77.65
N SER A 305 -63.45 21.13 77.73
CA SER A 305 -63.16 22.35 76.95
C SER A 305 -61.69 22.76 77.06
N SER A 306 -61.08 22.66 78.25
CA SER A 306 -59.65 22.92 78.44
C SER A 306 -58.76 21.90 77.70
N THR A 307 -59.11 20.61 77.72
CA THR A 307 -58.36 19.59 76.95
C THR A 307 -58.52 19.76 75.44
N TRP A 308 -59.72 20.06 74.95
CA TRP A 308 -59.97 20.37 73.55
C TRP A 308 -59.23 21.63 73.11
N LYS A 309 -59.18 22.67 73.95
CA LYS A 309 -58.38 23.88 73.70
C LYS A 309 -56.88 23.59 73.64
N MET A 310 -56.36 22.66 74.44
CA MET A 310 -54.95 22.20 74.32
C MET A 310 -54.71 21.42 73.03
N LYS A 311 -55.60 20.49 72.65
CA LYS A 311 -55.51 19.74 71.39
C LYS A 311 -55.54 20.68 70.19
N PHE A 312 -56.51 21.58 70.11
CA PHE A 312 -56.63 22.60 69.07
C PHE A 312 -55.36 23.46 68.97
N ASN A 313 -54.80 23.90 70.10
CA ASN A 313 -53.54 24.66 70.10
C ASN A 313 -52.32 23.82 69.67
N SER A 314 -52.33 22.50 69.86
CA SER A 314 -51.29 21.63 69.33
C SER A 314 -51.42 21.45 67.82
N GLU A 315 -52.61 21.13 67.35
CA GLU A 315 -52.92 20.92 65.94
C GLU A 315 -52.72 22.20 65.13
N LYS A 316 -53.03 23.38 65.70
CA LYS A 316 -52.67 24.69 65.12
C LYS A 316 -51.15 24.85 64.95
N ARG A 317 -50.34 24.42 65.93
CA ARG A 317 -48.87 24.46 65.81
C ARG A 317 -48.36 23.49 64.75
N ASP A 318 -48.93 22.29 64.65
CA ASP A 318 -48.52 21.31 63.64
C ASP A 318 -48.96 21.71 62.24
N ASN A 319 -50.12 22.37 62.10
CA ASN A 319 -50.56 23.01 60.86
C ASN A 319 -49.57 24.12 60.43
N THR A 320 -49.11 24.99 61.34
CA THR A 320 -48.06 25.98 60.98
C THR A 320 -46.74 25.34 60.52
N LYS A 321 -46.31 24.21 61.13
CA LYS A 321 -45.12 23.46 60.65
C LYS A 321 -45.35 22.86 59.26
N LEU A 322 -46.55 22.36 58.98
CA LEU A 322 -46.92 21.86 57.65
C LEU A 322 -46.93 23.01 56.62
N GLN A 323 -47.49 24.17 56.98
CA GLN A 323 -47.49 25.35 56.13
C GLN A 323 -46.05 25.82 55.80
N GLU A 324 -45.12 25.83 56.77
CA GLU A 324 -43.70 26.09 56.48
C GLU A 324 -43.04 25.02 55.60
N ARG A 325 -43.41 23.74 55.75
CA ARG A 325 -42.89 22.66 54.88
C ARG A 325 -43.40 22.84 53.45
N VAL A 326 -44.68 23.16 53.27
CA VAL A 326 -45.27 23.50 51.98
C VAL A 326 -44.57 24.70 51.35
N SER A 327 -44.30 25.76 52.12
CA SER A 327 -43.56 26.93 51.63
C SER A 327 -42.13 26.58 51.17
N ARG A 328 -41.39 25.77 51.94
CA ARG A 328 -40.04 25.30 51.57
C ARG A 328 -40.03 24.38 50.35
N LEU A 329 -41.02 23.50 50.23
CA LEU A 329 -41.17 22.65 49.04
C LEU A 329 -41.54 23.49 47.82
N LYS A 330 -42.37 24.53 47.98
CA LYS A 330 -42.74 25.45 46.90
C LYS A 330 -41.54 26.26 46.38
N THR A 331 -40.67 26.77 47.25
CA THR A 331 -39.44 27.45 46.79
C THR A 331 -38.49 26.46 46.11
N SER A 332 -38.25 25.29 46.70
CA SER A 332 -37.39 24.25 46.11
C SER A 332 -37.89 23.76 44.75
N LEU A 333 -39.21 23.68 44.55
CA LEU A 333 -39.80 23.32 43.26
C LEU A 333 -39.56 24.41 42.21
N ALA A 334 -39.72 25.69 42.57
CA ALA A 334 -39.40 26.81 41.70
C ALA A 334 -37.89 26.86 41.35
N ASP A 335 -37.00 26.59 42.31
CA ASP A 335 -35.55 26.51 42.07
C ASP A 335 -35.21 25.42 41.02
N ARG A 336 -35.85 24.25 41.12
CA ARG A 336 -35.70 23.16 40.13
C ARG A 336 -36.35 23.49 38.78
N GLU A 337 -37.45 24.24 38.77
CA GLU A 337 -38.09 24.70 37.54
C GLU A 337 -37.21 25.72 36.81
N HIS A 338 -36.50 26.59 37.53
CA HIS A 338 -35.45 27.44 36.97
C HIS A 338 -34.26 26.63 36.43
N GLU A 339 -33.72 25.66 37.20
CA GLU A 339 -32.63 24.77 36.77
C GLU A 339 -32.99 23.99 35.48
N ILE A 340 -34.22 23.48 35.38
CA ILE A 340 -34.72 22.79 34.18
C ILE A 340 -34.77 23.75 32.97
N ASN A 341 -35.18 25.00 33.17
CA ASN A 341 -35.22 25.99 32.10
C ASN A 341 -33.81 26.40 31.63
N ASP A 342 -32.87 26.60 32.55
CA ASP A 342 -31.47 26.92 32.21
C ASP A 342 -30.82 25.76 31.44
N LEU A 343 -31.02 24.51 31.89
CA LEU A 343 -30.56 23.31 31.18
C LEU A 343 -31.21 23.20 29.79
N LYS A 344 -32.49 23.57 29.64
CA LYS A 344 -33.20 23.56 28.35
C LYS A 344 -32.64 24.60 27.37
N VAL A 345 -32.23 25.77 27.84
CA VAL A 345 -31.52 26.77 27.02
C VAL A 345 -30.18 26.23 26.56
N VAL A 346 -29.36 25.70 27.47
CA VAL A 346 -28.04 25.12 27.13
C VAL A 346 -28.16 23.93 26.16
N LEU A 347 -29.18 23.08 26.33
CA LEU A 347 -29.47 22.00 25.39
C LEU A 347 -29.83 22.53 24.00
N SER A 348 -30.65 23.59 23.92
CA SER A 348 -31.02 24.23 22.65
C SER A 348 -29.81 24.83 21.93
N ASP A 349 -28.94 25.54 22.66
CA ASP A 349 -27.70 26.12 22.13
C ASP A 349 -26.72 25.04 21.62
N THR A 350 -26.57 23.95 22.38
CA THR A 350 -25.68 22.83 21.98
C THR A 350 -26.25 22.05 20.80
N GLU A 351 -27.56 21.86 20.73
CA GLU A 351 -28.24 21.26 19.57
C GLU A 351 -28.04 22.12 18.31
N GLN A 352 -28.28 23.43 18.41
CA GLN A 352 -28.08 24.36 17.29
C GLN A 352 -26.61 24.40 16.82
N LYS A 353 -25.65 24.40 17.76
CA LYS A 353 -24.22 24.28 17.44
C LYS A 353 -23.89 22.97 16.74
N SER A 354 -24.47 21.85 17.18
CA SER A 354 -24.29 20.54 16.54
C SER A 354 -24.86 20.52 15.11
N PHE A 355 -25.97 21.24 14.88
CA PHE A 355 -26.59 21.37 13.56
C PHE A 355 -25.68 22.13 12.60
N PHE A 356 -25.13 23.28 13.02
CA PHE A 356 -24.19 24.04 12.19
C PHE A 356 -22.91 23.24 11.87
N GLN A 357 -22.33 22.55 12.85
CA GLN A 357 -21.16 21.69 12.62
C GLN A 357 -21.46 20.55 11.64
N ARG A 358 -22.60 19.89 11.78
CA ARG A 358 -23.08 18.84 10.88
C ARG A 358 -23.36 19.35 9.47
N ALA A 359 -23.89 20.56 9.33
CA ALA A 359 -24.03 21.23 8.03
C ALA A 359 -22.67 21.54 7.38
N GLN A 360 -21.72 22.09 8.15
CA GLN A 360 -20.36 22.36 7.68
C GLN A 360 -19.64 21.09 7.22
N LEU A 361 -19.67 20.02 8.05
CA LEU A 361 -19.10 18.71 7.69
C LEU A 361 -19.76 18.14 6.43
N LYS A 362 -21.09 18.26 6.29
CA LYS A 362 -21.78 17.86 5.06
C LYS A 362 -21.26 18.60 3.83
N THR A 363 -21.06 19.93 3.91
CA THR A 363 -20.48 20.69 2.79
C THR A 363 -19.04 20.28 2.46
N GLU A 364 -18.23 19.96 3.48
CA GLU A 364 -16.83 19.57 3.27
C GLU A 364 -16.74 18.17 2.66
N VAL A 365 -17.59 17.23 3.10
CA VAL A 365 -17.76 15.91 2.48
C VAL A 365 -18.19 16.05 1.02
N SER A 366 -19.10 16.95 0.67
CA SER A 366 -19.47 17.21 -0.72
C SER A 366 -18.31 17.76 -1.57
N LYS A 367 -17.47 18.66 -1.03
CA LYS A 367 -16.26 19.14 -1.73
C LYS A 367 -15.24 18.04 -1.93
N LEU A 368 -14.97 17.25 -0.89
CA LEU A 368 -14.03 16.13 -0.97
C LEU A 368 -14.52 15.07 -1.96
N LEU A 369 -15.83 14.84 -2.04
CA LEU A 369 -16.42 13.94 -3.03
C LEU A 369 -16.22 14.46 -4.46
N THR A 370 -16.43 15.74 -4.75
CA THR A 370 -16.20 16.30 -6.10
C THR A 370 -14.71 16.35 -6.47
N GLN A 371 -13.81 16.56 -5.50
CA GLN A 371 -12.38 16.43 -5.71
C GLN A 371 -11.97 14.98 -5.99
N LYS A 372 -12.54 14.02 -5.26
CA LYS A 372 -12.32 12.59 -5.48
C LYS A 372 -12.73 12.19 -6.90
N THR A 373 -13.94 12.53 -7.36
CA THR A 373 -14.39 12.19 -8.71
C THR A 373 -13.51 12.83 -9.79
N HIS A 374 -13.08 14.09 -9.60
CA HIS A 374 -12.16 14.76 -10.52
C HIS A 374 -10.79 14.08 -10.60
N LEU A 375 -10.26 13.57 -9.48
CA LEU A 375 -9.01 12.80 -9.47
C LEU A 375 -9.20 11.41 -10.09
N GLU A 376 -10.33 10.74 -9.86
CA GLU A 376 -10.66 9.46 -10.49
C GLU A 376 -10.77 9.60 -12.02
N ASP A 377 -11.34 10.70 -12.54
CA ASP A 377 -11.42 10.95 -13.97
C ASP A 377 -10.06 11.28 -14.59
N LYS A 378 -9.19 12.04 -13.91
CA LYS A 378 -7.78 12.24 -14.32
C LYS A 378 -6.96 10.95 -14.33
N ILE A 379 -7.23 10.02 -13.41
CA ILE A 379 -6.60 8.70 -13.40
C ILE A 379 -7.05 7.90 -14.64
N LYS A 380 -8.34 7.94 -15.02
CA LYS A 380 -8.83 7.29 -16.25
C LYS A 380 -8.22 7.91 -17.51
N GLU A 381 -8.13 9.24 -17.58
CA GLU A 381 -7.53 9.98 -18.70
C GLU A 381 -6.06 9.59 -18.91
N THR A 382 -5.24 9.69 -17.86
CA THR A 382 -3.81 9.29 -17.91
C THR A 382 -3.63 7.78 -18.15
N GLN A 383 -4.57 6.93 -17.71
CA GLN A 383 -4.56 5.50 -18.01
C GLN A 383 -4.89 5.21 -19.49
N TYR A 384 -5.75 6.01 -20.13
CA TYR A 384 -6.03 5.93 -21.56
C TYR A 384 -4.83 6.39 -22.39
N GLU A 385 -4.24 7.55 -22.08
CA GLU A 385 -3.01 8.06 -22.73
C GLU A 385 -1.86 7.04 -22.64
N LYS A 386 -1.70 6.42 -21.46
CA LYS A 386 -0.73 5.35 -21.27
C LYS A 386 -0.99 4.17 -22.22
N SER A 387 -2.25 3.72 -22.34
CA SER A 387 -2.61 2.58 -23.19
C SER A 387 -2.34 2.85 -24.67
N ASP A 388 -2.68 4.05 -25.16
CA ASP A 388 -2.41 4.48 -26.54
C ASP A 388 -0.90 4.55 -26.84
N MET A 389 -0.09 5.04 -25.89
CA MET A 389 1.37 5.04 -26.02
C MET A 389 1.99 3.64 -25.95
N GLU A 390 1.45 2.73 -25.12
CA GLU A 390 1.86 1.32 -25.07
C GLU A 390 1.55 0.60 -26.39
N GLU A 391 0.41 0.88 -27.03
CA GLU A 391 0.04 0.31 -28.33
C GLU A 391 0.94 0.85 -29.46
N LYS A 392 1.21 2.16 -29.51
CA LYS A 392 2.14 2.77 -30.48
C LYS A 392 3.54 2.17 -30.40
N LEU A 393 4.10 2.04 -29.19
CA LEU A 393 5.40 1.42 -28.96
C LEU A 393 5.41 -0.06 -29.37
N LYS A 394 4.31 -0.79 -29.14
CA LYS A 394 4.17 -2.18 -29.58
C LYS A 394 4.20 -2.29 -31.11
N CYS A 395 3.48 -1.43 -31.83
CA CYS A 395 3.51 -1.38 -33.30
C CYS A 395 4.91 -1.04 -33.84
N GLU A 396 5.60 -0.06 -33.25
CA GLU A 396 6.98 0.29 -33.64
C GLU A 396 7.95 -0.89 -33.42
N ILE A 397 7.84 -1.59 -32.28
CA ILE A 397 8.62 -2.81 -32.00
C ILE A 397 8.33 -3.93 -33.02
N GLU A 398 7.07 -4.09 -33.47
CA GLU A 398 6.73 -5.08 -34.51
C GLU A 398 7.30 -4.72 -35.89
N ILE A 399 7.30 -3.44 -36.26
CA ILE A 399 7.95 -2.94 -37.49
C ILE A 399 9.47 -3.17 -37.42
N LEU A 400 10.13 -2.75 -36.34
CA LEU A 400 11.57 -2.93 -36.17
C LEU A 400 12.00 -4.41 -36.14
N LYS A 401 11.18 -5.30 -35.56
CA LYS A 401 11.41 -6.76 -35.63
C LYS A 401 11.37 -7.28 -37.07
N LYS A 402 10.44 -6.78 -37.89
CA LYS A 402 10.35 -7.15 -39.30
C LYS A 402 11.58 -6.67 -40.07
N ASP A 403 11.97 -5.40 -39.90
CA ASP A 403 13.16 -4.85 -40.54
C ASP A 403 14.43 -5.62 -40.15
N ILE A 404 14.59 -5.99 -38.88
CA ILE A 404 15.70 -6.83 -38.42
C ILE A 404 15.69 -8.21 -39.10
N GLN A 405 14.53 -8.85 -39.25
CA GLN A 405 14.42 -10.13 -39.93
C GLN A 405 14.72 -10.01 -41.43
N ASP A 406 14.23 -8.96 -42.10
CA ASP A 406 14.53 -8.70 -43.51
C ASP A 406 16.03 -8.42 -43.71
N LYS A 407 16.68 -7.65 -42.82
CA LYS A 407 18.14 -7.47 -42.84
C LYS A 407 18.91 -8.76 -42.56
N LYS A 408 18.42 -9.62 -41.67
CA LYS A 408 19.01 -10.95 -41.42
C LYS A 408 19.00 -11.81 -42.68
N ASN A 409 17.87 -11.89 -43.38
CA ASN A 409 17.75 -12.63 -44.63
C ASN A 409 18.73 -12.10 -45.70
N ASN A 410 18.83 -10.77 -45.84
CA ASN A 410 19.79 -10.15 -46.77
C ASN A 410 21.27 -10.47 -46.43
N ILE A 411 21.62 -10.63 -45.15
CA ILE A 411 22.97 -11.05 -44.73
C ILE A 411 23.21 -12.52 -45.08
N GLU A 412 22.20 -13.38 -44.91
CA GLU A 412 22.25 -14.80 -45.29
C GLU A 412 22.45 -14.96 -46.82
N ASP A 413 21.71 -14.19 -47.63
CA ASP A 413 21.90 -14.12 -49.09
C ASP A 413 23.29 -13.64 -49.50
N LEU A 414 23.87 -12.66 -48.78
CA LEU A 414 25.21 -12.16 -49.05
C LEU A 414 26.31 -13.16 -48.65
N ASN A 415 26.10 -13.92 -47.56
CA ASN A 415 27.02 -14.97 -47.15
C ASN A 415 27.04 -16.11 -48.18
N MET A 416 25.87 -16.57 -48.66
CA MET A 416 25.82 -17.60 -49.72
C MET A 416 26.62 -17.18 -50.97
N ARG A 417 26.49 -15.91 -51.40
CA ARG A 417 27.29 -15.39 -52.53
C ARG A 417 28.78 -15.26 -52.22
N LEU A 418 29.14 -15.02 -50.96
CA LEU A 418 30.55 -14.98 -50.56
C LEU A 418 31.16 -16.38 -50.61
N ASP A 419 30.41 -17.39 -50.18
CA ASP A 419 30.80 -18.79 -50.29
C ASP A 419 30.92 -19.23 -51.75
N ASP A 420 29.95 -18.88 -52.62
CA ASP A 420 30.04 -19.11 -54.08
C ASP A 420 31.34 -18.51 -54.69
N PHE A 421 31.71 -17.29 -54.29
CA PHE A 421 32.95 -16.65 -54.75
C PHE A 421 34.22 -17.27 -54.15
N ASN A 422 34.17 -17.78 -52.92
CA ASN A 422 35.28 -18.49 -52.31
C ASN A 422 35.55 -19.81 -53.07
N ASP A 423 34.50 -20.57 -53.40
CA ASP A 423 34.59 -21.78 -54.22
C ASP A 423 35.18 -21.48 -55.62
N GLU A 424 34.80 -20.36 -56.24
CA GLU A 424 35.38 -19.91 -57.52
C GLU A 424 36.88 -19.60 -57.37
N VAL A 425 37.29 -18.93 -56.28
CA VAL A 425 38.69 -18.61 -55.97
C VAL A 425 39.51 -19.88 -55.67
N GLU A 426 38.97 -20.85 -54.92
CA GLU A 426 39.64 -22.14 -54.70
C GLU A 426 39.84 -22.90 -56.02
N ASN A 427 38.83 -22.95 -56.89
CA ASN A 427 38.95 -23.54 -58.22
C ASN A 427 40.00 -22.81 -59.09
N MET A 428 40.05 -21.47 -59.08
CA MET A 428 41.09 -20.72 -59.80
C MET A 428 42.50 -21.01 -59.26
N ASN A 429 42.65 -21.13 -57.93
CA ASN A 429 43.93 -21.49 -57.31
C ASN A 429 44.38 -22.92 -57.71
N MET A 430 43.45 -23.88 -57.75
CA MET A 430 43.74 -25.24 -58.24
C MET A 430 44.21 -25.24 -59.71
N GLN A 431 43.62 -24.42 -60.57
CA GLN A 431 44.06 -24.27 -61.96
C GLN A 431 45.45 -23.63 -62.06
N LEU A 432 45.74 -22.64 -61.21
CA LEU A 432 47.05 -21.99 -61.14
C LEU A 432 48.14 -22.97 -60.69
N ASP A 433 47.87 -23.77 -59.66
CA ASP A 433 48.80 -24.81 -59.19
C ASP A 433 49.03 -25.92 -60.24
N GLN A 434 47.99 -26.32 -60.97
CA GLN A 434 48.14 -27.24 -62.10
C GLN A 434 49.07 -26.65 -63.19
N LEU A 435 48.84 -25.40 -63.58
CA LEU A 435 49.66 -24.73 -64.60
C LEU A 435 51.12 -24.56 -64.13
N HIS A 436 51.34 -24.25 -62.85
CA HIS A 436 52.68 -24.23 -62.26
C HIS A 436 53.36 -25.60 -62.32
N MET A 437 52.65 -26.70 -62.01
CA MET A 437 53.20 -28.06 -62.11
C MET A 437 53.57 -28.43 -63.56
N GLU A 438 52.75 -28.05 -64.54
CA GLU A 438 53.05 -28.24 -65.96
C GLU A 438 54.27 -27.41 -66.40
N HIS A 439 54.36 -26.14 -65.97
CA HIS A 439 55.51 -25.28 -66.24
C HIS A 439 56.80 -25.83 -65.62
N MET A 440 56.77 -26.30 -64.37
CA MET A 440 57.94 -26.91 -63.70
C MET A 440 58.42 -28.16 -64.44
N LYS A 441 57.49 -29.01 -64.90
CA LYS A 441 57.82 -30.18 -65.72
C LYS A 441 58.45 -29.78 -67.06
N MET A 442 57.90 -28.77 -67.74
CA MET A 442 58.47 -28.24 -68.98
C MET A 442 59.86 -27.63 -68.76
N SER A 443 60.06 -26.88 -67.68
CA SER A 443 61.36 -26.30 -67.30
C SER A 443 62.42 -27.37 -67.08
N SER A 444 62.11 -28.44 -66.33
CA SER A 444 63.05 -29.55 -66.12
C SER A 444 63.46 -30.27 -67.42
N GLY A 445 62.52 -30.43 -68.36
CA GLY A 445 62.82 -30.98 -69.70
C GLY A 445 63.63 -30.04 -70.58
N MET A 446 63.39 -28.72 -70.48
CA MET A 446 64.21 -27.70 -71.15
C MET A 446 65.65 -27.71 -70.60
N GLU A 447 65.83 -27.79 -69.29
CA GLU A 447 67.16 -27.91 -68.67
C GLU A 447 67.89 -29.19 -69.11
N GLU A 448 67.18 -30.30 -69.29
CA GLU A 448 67.76 -31.54 -69.83
C GLU A 448 68.19 -31.41 -71.29
N ALA A 449 67.36 -30.81 -72.13
CA ALA A 449 67.72 -30.48 -73.51
C ALA A 449 68.94 -29.55 -73.58
N LEU A 450 69.02 -28.53 -72.71
CA LEU A 450 70.16 -27.64 -72.60
C LEU A 450 71.45 -28.38 -72.17
N ARG A 451 71.36 -29.33 -71.23
CA ARG A 451 72.51 -30.19 -70.87
C ARG A 451 73.02 -30.98 -72.07
N HIS A 452 72.13 -31.56 -72.88
CA HIS A 452 72.53 -32.27 -74.10
C HIS A 452 73.11 -31.35 -75.18
N VAL A 453 72.63 -30.10 -75.31
CA VAL A 453 73.25 -29.12 -76.22
C VAL A 453 74.68 -28.82 -75.80
N VAL A 454 74.93 -28.57 -74.51
CA VAL A 454 76.29 -28.31 -73.99
C VAL A 454 77.22 -29.53 -74.17
N GLU A 455 76.71 -30.75 -73.99
CA GLU A 455 77.45 -31.99 -74.25
C GLU A 455 77.82 -32.13 -75.74
N LEU A 456 76.88 -31.86 -76.65
CA LEU A 456 77.12 -31.86 -78.09
C LEU A 456 78.10 -30.77 -78.53
N GLU A 457 78.01 -29.56 -77.97
CA GLU A 457 78.96 -28.46 -78.24
C GLU A 457 80.38 -28.84 -77.81
N SER A 458 80.54 -29.45 -76.63
CA SER A 458 81.83 -29.98 -76.18
C SER A 458 82.36 -31.05 -77.15
N ARG A 459 81.49 -31.95 -77.62
CA ARG A 459 81.89 -33.02 -78.55
C ARG A 459 82.23 -32.49 -79.95
N VAL A 460 81.54 -31.46 -80.43
CA VAL A 460 81.90 -30.74 -81.67
C VAL A 460 83.30 -30.15 -81.52
N LYS A 461 83.57 -29.46 -80.41
CA LYS A 461 84.89 -28.87 -80.16
C LYS A 461 86.01 -29.91 -80.09
N GLU A 462 85.80 -31.05 -79.43
CA GLU A 462 86.77 -32.16 -79.42
C GLU A 462 87.11 -32.67 -80.84
N LEU A 463 86.09 -32.74 -81.70
CA LEU A 463 86.24 -33.17 -83.10
C LEU A 463 86.92 -32.08 -83.95
N GLU A 464 86.64 -30.81 -83.71
CA GLU A 464 87.35 -29.68 -84.34
C GLU A 464 88.84 -29.68 -83.96
N ASP A 465 89.16 -29.84 -82.67
CA ASP A 465 90.53 -29.95 -82.17
C ASP A 465 91.26 -31.18 -82.76
N GLU A 466 90.56 -32.30 -82.97
CA GLU A 466 91.11 -33.50 -83.61
C GLU A 466 91.34 -33.33 -85.11
N ILE A 467 90.39 -32.70 -85.82
CA ILE A 467 90.54 -32.33 -87.23
C ILE A 467 91.75 -31.39 -87.41
N GLU A 468 91.96 -30.44 -86.49
CA GLU A 468 93.10 -29.53 -86.57
C GLU A 468 94.43 -30.24 -86.29
N ARG A 469 94.48 -31.17 -85.31
CA ARG A 469 95.64 -32.06 -85.12
C ARG A 469 95.97 -32.85 -86.38
N GLN A 470 94.98 -33.47 -87.01
CA GLN A 470 95.16 -34.26 -88.23
C GLN A 470 95.61 -33.39 -89.43
N LYS A 471 95.12 -32.15 -89.56
CA LYS A 471 95.63 -31.21 -90.58
C LYS A 471 97.11 -30.90 -90.38
N ILE A 472 97.55 -30.68 -89.13
CA ILE A 472 98.96 -30.41 -88.81
C ILE A 472 99.82 -31.62 -89.21
N GLU A 473 99.45 -32.84 -88.80
CA GLU A 473 100.17 -34.07 -89.15
C GLU A 473 100.25 -34.28 -90.68
N ILE A 474 99.15 -34.02 -91.41
CA ILE A 474 99.11 -34.09 -92.88
C ILE A 474 100.04 -33.04 -93.51
N LEU A 475 100.09 -31.82 -92.96
CA LEU A 475 100.97 -30.75 -93.45
C LEU A 475 102.45 -31.05 -93.20
N GLU A 476 102.78 -31.56 -92.01
CA GLU A 476 104.14 -32.02 -91.65
C GLU A 476 104.58 -33.17 -92.54
N GLY A 477 103.79 -34.25 -92.66
CA GLY A 477 104.11 -35.37 -93.55
C GLY A 477 104.14 -35.00 -95.04
N ALA A 478 103.44 -33.94 -95.46
CA ALA A 478 103.57 -33.37 -96.80
C ALA A 478 104.87 -32.55 -96.96
N GLU A 479 105.34 -31.88 -95.89
CA GLU A 479 106.60 -31.15 -95.87
C GLU A 479 107.81 -32.09 -95.87
N GLU A 480 107.77 -33.18 -95.08
CA GLU A 480 108.75 -34.26 -95.13
C GLU A 480 108.89 -34.86 -96.54
N LYS A 481 107.76 -35.12 -97.22
CA LYS A 481 107.76 -35.57 -98.62
C LYS A 481 108.37 -34.54 -99.56
N ARG A 482 108.08 -33.24 -99.37
CA ARG A 482 108.69 -32.15 -100.16
C ARG A 482 110.20 -32.05 -99.91
N GLU A 483 110.67 -32.29 -98.70
CA GLU A 483 112.09 -32.30 -98.35
C GLU A 483 112.81 -33.53 -98.90
N ALA A 484 112.21 -34.73 -98.81
CA ALA A 484 112.75 -35.94 -99.45
C ALA A 484 112.89 -35.76 -100.98
N ILE A 485 111.92 -35.10 -101.63
CA ILE A 485 112.00 -34.73 -103.04
C ILE A 485 113.14 -33.73 -103.29
N ARG A 486 113.30 -32.69 -102.46
CA ARG A 486 114.44 -31.74 -102.55
C ARG A 486 115.79 -32.46 -102.49
N GLN A 487 115.96 -33.37 -101.53
CA GLN A 487 117.18 -34.15 -101.36
C GLN A 487 117.46 -35.07 -102.56
N LEU A 488 116.42 -35.74 -103.07
CA LEU A 488 116.51 -36.54 -104.29
C LEU A 488 116.92 -35.69 -105.50
N CYS A 489 116.29 -34.53 -105.71
CA CYS A 489 116.64 -33.59 -106.78
C CYS A 489 118.11 -33.12 -106.66
N PHE A 490 118.58 -32.79 -105.45
CA PHE A 490 119.97 -32.41 -105.22
C PHE A 490 120.94 -33.55 -105.54
N SER A 491 120.63 -34.79 -105.15
CA SER A 491 121.45 -35.96 -105.50
C SER A 491 121.47 -36.23 -107.02
N LEU A 492 120.34 -36.07 -107.70
CA LEU A 492 120.23 -36.20 -109.16
C LEU A 492 121.04 -35.13 -109.89
N GLU A 493 121.00 -33.88 -109.42
CA GLU A 493 121.81 -32.79 -109.97
C GLU A 493 123.31 -33.09 -109.79
N HIS A 494 123.72 -33.60 -108.62
CA HIS A 494 125.10 -34.02 -108.36
C HIS A 494 125.56 -35.13 -109.31
N TYR A 495 124.79 -36.22 -109.46
CA TYR A 495 125.12 -37.31 -110.39
C TYR A 495 125.08 -36.87 -111.85
N ARG A 496 124.13 -36.01 -112.24
CA ARG A 496 124.05 -35.41 -113.58
C ARG A 496 125.26 -34.54 -113.89
N ASN A 497 125.72 -33.74 -112.93
CA ASN A 497 126.93 -32.95 -113.07
C ASN A 497 128.19 -33.83 -113.16
N GLY A 498 128.28 -34.87 -112.33
CA GLY A 498 129.34 -35.89 -112.46
C GLY A 498 129.35 -36.58 -113.84
N TYR A 499 128.17 -36.97 -114.34
CA TYR A 499 128.02 -37.52 -115.70
C TYR A 499 128.38 -36.52 -116.79
N ASN A 500 127.99 -35.24 -116.65
CA ASN A 500 128.36 -34.19 -117.59
C ASN A 500 129.88 -33.99 -117.65
N VAL A 501 130.56 -33.95 -116.50
CA VAL A 501 132.03 -33.88 -116.41
C VAL A 501 132.67 -35.11 -117.07
N LEU A 502 132.16 -36.31 -116.80
CA LEU A 502 132.65 -37.56 -117.41
C LEU A 502 132.45 -37.55 -118.94
N ARG A 503 131.27 -37.11 -119.40
CA ARG A 503 130.92 -36.97 -120.83
C ARG A 503 131.76 -35.92 -121.52
N GLN A 504 132.11 -34.84 -120.83
CA GLN A 504 132.97 -33.77 -121.34
C GLN A 504 134.42 -34.26 -121.48
N ALA A 505 134.95 -34.99 -120.50
CA ALA A 505 136.23 -35.68 -120.61
C ALA A 505 136.28 -36.71 -121.77
N PHE A 506 135.16 -37.38 -122.09
CA PHE A 506 135.04 -38.25 -123.27
C PHE A 506 134.89 -37.49 -124.60
N LEU A 507 134.40 -36.25 -124.60
CA LEU A 507 134.24 -35.41 -125.80
C LEU A 507 135.50 -34.61 -126.14
N ASP A 508 136.23 -34.12 -125.14
CA ASP A 508 137.50 -33.40 -125.33
C ASP A 508 138.60 -34.33 -125.87
N ASN A 509 138.52 -35.64 -125.60
CA ASN A 509 139.34 -36.67 -126.26
C ASN A 509 139.00 -36.91 -127.75
N LYS A 510 137.97 -36.26 -128.31
CA LYS A 510 137.56 -36.43 -129.73
C LYS A 510 138.05 -35.32 -130.68
N ARG A 511 139.14 -34.63 -130.31
CA ARG A 511 139.98 -33.85 -131.24
C ARG A 511 141.47 -34.23 -131.24
N SER A 512 141.75 -35.55 -131.21
CA SER A 512 142.76 -36.27 -132.02
C SER A 512 144.27 -35.95 -131.84
N PRO A 513 145.24 -36.85 -132.17
CA PRO A 513 145.12 -38.08 -132.98
C PRO A 513 145.87 -39.36 -132.51
N ILE A 514 145.35 -40.55 -132.89
CA ILE A 514 146.08 -41.83 -133.20
C ILE A 514 146.80 -42.62 -132.05
N LEU A 515 146.38 -43.89 -131.85
CA LEU A 515 147.07 -45.10 -131.26
C LEU A 515 147.66 -44.98 -129.81
N THR A 516 147.88 -46.02 -129.00
CA THR A 516 148.15 -47.48 -129.18
C THR A 516 147.59 -48.37 -128.04
N SER A 517 147.46 -49.68 -128.33
CA SER A 517 147.40 -50.84 -127.41
C SER A 517 146.17 -51.04 -126.51
#